data_AF-A0A0L0S8B1-F1
#
_entry.id   AF-A0A0L0S8B1-F1
#
_cell.length_a   1.000
_cell.length_b   1.000
_cell.length_c   1.000
_cell.angle_alpha   90.00
_cell.angle_beta   90.00
_cell.angle_gamma   90.00
#
_symmetry.space_group_name_H-M   'P 1'
#
loop_
_entity.id
_entity.type
_entity.pdbx_description
1 polymer ?
#
loop_
_entity_poly.entity_id
_entity_poly.type
_entity_poly.pdbx_seq_one_letter_code
_entity_poly.pdbx_strand_id
1 'polypeptide(L)'
;MDAPFPYRRRTKPFLRRRKTHTERLHLEKNRLQSRLRKLIEVNANPSLTAAQLKSAEQELVRWERDEDVLICSQCSTTFSFLVRKHHCRLCGRVVCGRCSSTSALDVESLRIRLCNACLHVLSARKRLRGETVPVAELYEEIANIKRHVHDTIPLLRETIDALENSSAAVSSGFIVDDEARSKKMRALATTYKKDLEAMFAELTQLCQAASRLPTSTPMEAQLHGNLVRGTSDYVQSIMPALNRAATVLAAHARGLSTASSAPSAPASATPNGPSAEAAARAALEMHHETLIAQYTQLAYFVHEATQARRLDDVRTLSANQDELAQEIVRVETELYGQSTFRA
;
A
#
# COMPACT_ATOMS: atom_id res chain seq x y z
N MET A 1 -36.89 10.32 33.32
CA MET A 1 -36.36 11.25 32.30
C MET A 1 -34.85 11.06 32.29
N ASP A 2 -34.36 10.09 31.51
CA ASP A 2 -32.93 9.76 31.46
C ASP A 2 -32.35 10.29 30.14
N ALA A 3 -31.37 11.17 30.25
CA ALA A 3 -30.68 11.74 29.10
C ALA A 3 -29.78 10.67 28.44
N PRO A 4 -29.80 10.52 27.09
CA PRO A 4 -28.96 9.54 26.42
C PRO A 4 -27.50 10.02 26.37
N PHE A 5 -26.57 9.13 26.74
CA PHE A 5 -25.13 9.38 26.74
C PHE A 5 -24.65 9.96 25.40
N PRO A 6 -23.86 11.06 25.38
CA PRO A 6 -23.46 11.71 24.15
C PRO A 6 -22.37 10.90 23.44
N TYR A 7 -22.73 10.25 22.32
CA TYR A 7 -21.75 9.64 21.42
C TYR A 7 -20.80 10.72 20.87
N ARG A 8 -19.55 10.72 21.32
CA ARG A 8 -18.56 11.75 20.97
C ARG A 8 -18.06 11.53 19.54
N ARG A 9 -18.67 12.21 18.56
CA ARG A 9 -18.33 12.16 17.13
C ARG A 9 -16.83 12.41 16.87
N ARG A 10 -16.06 11.37 16.54
CA ARG A 10 -14.59 11.43 16.33
C ARG A 10 -14.17 11.82 14.91
N THR A 11 -15.12 12.16 14.04
CA THR A 11 -14.88 12.58 12.65
C THR A 11 -13.94 13.79 12.56
N LYS A 12 -14.12 14.81 13.41
CA LYS A 12 -13.26 16.00 13.43
C LYS A 12 -11.79 15.65 13.79
N PRO A 13 -11.52 14.91 14.88
CA PRO A 13 -10.18 14.40 15.16
C PRO A 13 -9.57 13.55 14.03
N PHE A 14 -10.35 12.68 13.39
CA PHE A 14 -9.90 11.85 12.28
C PHE A 14 -9.50 12.69 11.05
N LEU A 15 -10.39 13.58 10.61
CA LEU A 15 -10.12 14.48 9.48
C LEU A 15 -8.91 15.38 9.75
N ARG A 16 -8.72 15.84 10.99
CA ARG A 16 -7.53 16.61 11.38
C ARG A 16 -6.26 15.79 11.21
N ARG A 17 -6.21 14.54 11.72
CA ARG A 17 -5.04 13.66 11.58
C ARG A 17 -4.76 13.33 10.11
N ARG A 18 -5.80 13.00 9.34
CA ARG A 18 -5.69 12.73 7.90
C ARG A 18 -5.18 13.95 7.15
N LYS A 19 -5.72 15.14 7.41
CA LYS A 19 -5.26 16.41 6.83
C LYS A 19 -3.78 16.64 7.13
N THR A 20 -3.37 16.53 8.39
CA THR A 20 -1.95 16.68 8.77
C THR A 20 -1.05 15.65 8.08
N HIS A 21 -1.51 14.40 7.92
CA HIS A 21 -0.76 13.36 7.22
C HIS A 21 -0.64 13.66 5.71
N THR A 22 -1.74 14.01 5.04
CA THR A 22 -1.75 14.39 3.63
C THR A 22 -0.89 15.64 3.37
N GLU A 23 -0.98 16.65 4.23
CA GLU A 23 -0.14 17.86 4.16
C GLU A 23 1.34 17.53 4.33
N ARG A 24 1.70 16.62 5.25
CA ARG A 24 3.08 16.16 5.42
C ARG A 24 3.60 15.46 4.17
N LEU A 25 2.82 14.55 3.60
CA LEU A 25 3.18 13.84 2.37
C LEU A 25 3.31 14.80 1.17
N HIS A 26 2.38 15.74 1.02
CA HIS A 26 2.47 16.78 -0.01
C HIS A 26 3.70 17.68 0.17
N LEU A 27 4.02 18.07 1.41
CA LEU A 27 5.20 18.87 1.69
C LEU A 27 6.49 18.11 1.37
N GLU A 28 6.56 16.82 1.71
CA GLU A 28 7.71 15.98 1.38
C GLU A 28 7.87 15.81 -0.15
N LYS A 29 6.77 15.55 -0.87
CA LYS A 29 6.76 15.49 -2.34
C LYS A 29 7.20 16.81 -2.98
N ASN A 30 6.68 17.95 -2.51
CA ASN A 30 7.04 19.27 -3.01
C ASN A 30 8.50 19.62 -2.71
N ARG A 31 9.02 19.22 -1.54
CA ARG A 31 10.45 19.36 -1.20
C ARG A 31 11.34 18.56 -2.15
N LEU A 32 11.00 17.30 -2.40
CA LEU A 32 11.76 16.45 -3.33
C LEU A 32 11.73 17.05 -4.74
N GLN A 33 10.58 17.54 -5.22
CA GLN A 33 10.50 18.18 -6.53
C GLN A 33 11.36 19.45 -6.62
N SER A 34 11.30 20.33 -5.61
CA SER A 34 12.11 21.54 -5.58
C SER A 34 13.61 21.21 -5.57
N ARG A 35 14.01 20.18 -4.82
CA ARG A 35 15.39 19.68 -4.80
C ARG A 35 15.82 19.12 -6.14
N LEU A 36 14.97 18.33 -6.80
CA LEU A 36 15.29 17.74 -8.10
C LEU A 36 15.64 18.83 -9.12
N ARG A 37 14.80 19.86 -9.21
CA ARG A 37 15.03 20.99 -10.12
C ARG A 37 16.38 21.66 -9.84
N LYS A 38 16.66 21.99 -8.57
CA LYS A 38 17.95 22.59 -8.20
C LYS A 38 19.14 21.67 -8.47
N LEU A 39 18.96 20.36 -8.28
CA LEU A 39 20.00 19.37 -8.51
C LEU A 39 20.34 19.25 -9.99
N ILE A 40 19.33 19.34 -10.86
CA ILE A 40 19.49 19.45 -12.31
C ILE A 40 20.25 20.74 -12.65
N GLU A 41 19.82 21.90 -12.16
CA GLU A 41 20.48 23.19 -12.40
C GLU A 41 21.97 23.18 -12.00
N VAL A 42 22.30 22.60 -10.85
CA VAL A 42 23.69 22.45 -10.38
C VAL A 42 24.49 21.52 -11.29
N ASN A 43 23.92 20.39 -11.70
CA ASN A 43 24.61 19.41 -12.53
C ASN A 43 24.75 19.84 -14.01
N ALA A 44 23.86 20.73 -14.47
CA ALA A 44 23.91 21.34 -15.79
C ALA A 44 24.99 22.44 -15.92
N ASN A 45 25.54 22.92 -14.80
CA ASN A 45 26.46 24.05 -14.79
C ASN A 45 27.89 23.64 -15.21
N PRO A 46 28.36 24.03 -16.41
CA PRO A 46 29.68 23.64 -16.90
C PRO A 46 30.84 24.35 -16.19
N SER A 47 30.55 25.38 -15.38
CA SER A 47 31.57 26.16 -14.67
C SER A 47 32.01 25.53 -13.34
N LEU A 48 31.34 24.47 -12.87
CA LEU A 48 31.68 23.81 -11.60
C LEU A 48 32.66 22.65 -11.83
N THR A 49 33.73 22.62 -11.03
CA THR A 49 34.58 21.42 -10.93
C THR A 49 33.84 20.28 -10.22
N ALA A 50 34.32 19.04 -10.38
CA ALA A 50 33.71 17.88 -9.72
C ALA A 50 33.61 18.02 -8.17
N ALA A 51 34.59 18.68 -7.55
CA ALA A 51 34.58 18.94 -6.10
C ALA A 51 33.53 19.98 -5.72
N GLN A 52 33.42 21.07 -6.49
CA GLN A 52 32.41 22.12 -6.27
C GLN A 52 30.99 21.60 -6.54
N LEU A 53 30.81 20.78 -7.56
CA LEU A 53 29.55 20.11 -7.87
C LEU A 53 29.12 19.22 -6.69
N LYS A 54 30.02 18.38 -6.17
CA LYS A 54 29.74 17.56 -4.98
C LYS A 54 29.35 18.41 -3.76
N SER A 55 30.02 19.54 -3.53
CA SER A 55 29.68 20.46 -2.43
C SER A 55 28.28 21.08 -2.63
N ALA A 56 27.98 21.56 -3.83
CA ALA A 56 26.67 22.14 -4.16
C ALA A 56 25.54 21.09 -4.04
N GLU A 57 25.77 19.84 -4.44
CA GLU A 57 24.81 18.75 -4.22
C GLU A 57 24.51 18.52 -2.73
N GLN A 58 25.53 18.60 -1.87
CA GLN A 58 25.41 18.43 -0.42
C GLN A 58 24.73 19.62 0.27
N GLU A 59 24.75 20.81 -0.32
CA GLU A 59 24.00 21.97 0.17
C GLU A 59 22.49 21.85 -0.12
N LEU A 60 22.11 21.19 -1.21
CA LEU A 60 20.70 20.99 -1.57
C LEU A 60 19.98 20.03 -0.60
N VAL A 61 20.71 19.04 -0.10
CA VAL A 61 20.22 18.09 0.88
C VAL A 61 21.36 17.61 1.77
N ARG A 62 21.16 17.69 3.09
CA ARG A 62 22.10 17.12 4.05
C ARG A 62 22.15 15.61 3.87
N TRP A 63 23.34 15.09 3.56
CA TRP A 63 23.57 13.66 3.48
C TRP A 63 23.68 13.07 4.89
N GLU A 64 23.10 11.89 5.06
CA GLU A 64 23.32 11.10 6.27
C GLU A 64 24.80 10.73 6.37
N ARG A 65 25.35 10.81 7.58
CA ARG A 65 26.73 10.41 7.83
C ARG A 65 26.83 8.90 7.76
N ASP A 66 27.87 8.41 7.10
CA ASP A 66 28.03 6.97 6.92
C ASP A 66 28.18 6.26 8.27
N GLU A 67 28.84 6.87 9.25
CA GLU A 67 29.08 6.28 10.58
C GLU A 67 27.78 6.01 11.35
N ASP A 68 26.74 6.81 11.12
CA ASP A 68 25.46 6.72 11.81
C ASP A 68 24.53 5.63 11.24
N VAL A 69 24.86 5.05 10.08
CA VAL A 69 23.98 4.13 9.36
C VAL A 69 24.59 2.73 9.27
N LEU A 70 24.01 1.79 10.01
CA LEU A 70 24.47 0.39 10.07
C LEU A 70 23.75 -0.53 9.08
N ILE A 71 22.51 -0.21 8.73
CA ILE A 71 21.66 -1.02 7.84
C ILE A 71 21.06 -0.16 6.73
N CYS A 72 20.80 -0.75 5.57
CA CYS A 72 20.14 -0.06 4.48
C CYS A 72 18.72 0.34 4.86
N SER A 73 18.39 1.64 4.72
CA SER A 73 17.07 2.19 5.06
C SER A 73 15.89 1.69 4.22
N GLN A 74 16.13 0.87 3.18
CA GLN A 74 15.08 0.33 2.29
C GLN A 74 14.91 -1.18 2.42
N CYS A 75 15.99 -1.96 2.35
CA CYS A 75 15.95 -3.42 2.41
C CYS A 75 16.49 -4.00 3.72
N SER A 76 16.86 -3.15 4.68
CA SER A 76 17.43 -3.55 5.98
C SER A 76 18.71 -4.39 5.92
N THR A 77 19.33 -4.55 4.74
CA THR A 77 20.61 -5.26 4.61
C THR A 77 21.69 -4.53 5.41
N THR A 78 22.40 -5.25 6.27
CA THR A 78 23.54 -4.71 7.04
C THR A 78 24.68 -4.34 6.11
N PHE A 79 25.22 -3.14 6.29
CA PHE A 79 26.39 -2.69 5.54
C PHE A 79 27.64 -3.43 6.00
N SER A 80 28.52 -3.73 5.06
CA SER A 80 29.77 -4.45 5.31
C SER A 80 30.79 -4.08 4.23
N PHE A 81 31.99 -4.66 4.29
CA PHE A 81 32.99 -4.44 3.24
C PHE A 81 32.49 -4.85 1.83
N LEU A 82 31.61 -5.87 1.76
CA LEU A 82 31.00 -6.34 0.51
C LEU A 82 29.73 -5.55 0.14
N VAL A 83 28.99 -5.05 1.11
CA VAL A 83 27.78 -4.24 0.90
C VAL A 83 28.11 -2.77 1.18
N ARG A 84 28.52 -2.05 0.12
CA ARG A 84 28.92 -0.64 0.21
C ARG A 84 27.72 0.30 0.40
N LYS A 85 27.99 1.44 1.04
CA LYS A 85 27.05 2.54 1.27
C LYS A 85 26.99 3.46 0.04
N HIS A 86 25.79 3.96 -0.26
CA HIS A 86 25.56 4.93 -1.33
C HIS A 86 24.52 5.96 -0.91
N HIS A 87 24.80 7.24 -1.16
CA HIS A 87 23.84 8.32 -0.92
C HIS A 87 22.88 8.53 -2.09
N CYS A 88 21.61 8.74 -1.79
CA CYS A 88 20.66 9.31 -2.74
C CYS A 88 20.88 10.81 -2.84
N ARG A 89 21.18 11.33 -4.04
CA ARG A 89 21.44 12.77 -4.24
C ARG A 89 20.17 13.64 -4.05
N LEU A 90 18.98 13.04 -4.07
CA LEU A 90 17.72 13.77 -3.89
C LEU A 90 17.26 13.86 -2.43
N CYS A 91 17.38 12.78 -1.67
CA CYS A 91 16.91 12.73 -0.27
C CYS A 91 18.01 12.65 0.78
N GLY A 92 19.27 12.43 0.38
CA GLY A 92 20.44 12.39 1.27
C GLY A 92 20.61 11.08 2.06
N ARG A 93 19.66 10.14 1.97
CA ARG A 93 19.71 8.87 2.72
C ARG A 93 20.78 7.92 2.21
N VAL A 94 21.32 7.10 3.12
CA VAL A 94 22.24 6.01 2.81
C VAL A 94 21.48 4.72 2.48
N VAL A 95 21.80 4.13 1.33
CA VAL A 95 21.23 2.89 0.80
C VAL A 95 22.31 1.97 0.19
N CYS A 96 21.98 0.70 -0.04
CA CYS A 96 22.89 -0.24 -0.72
C CYS A 96 22.78 -0.11 -2.25
N GLY A 97 23.71 -0.76 -2.97
CA GLY A 97 23.75 -0.73 -4.43
C GLY A 97 22.51 -1.33 -5.09
N ARG A 98 21.80 -2.25 -4.44
CA ARG A 98 20.53 -2.83 -4.95
C ARG A 98 19.33 -1.89 -4.80
N CYS A 99 19.39 -0.98 -3.83
CA CYS A 99 18.35 0.00 -3.47
C CYS A 99 18.58 1.39 -4.09
N SER A 100 19.55 1.50 -4.99
CA SER A 100 19.80 2.71 -5.76
C SER A 100 20.18 2.39 -7.19
N SER A 101 19.75 3.23 -8.12
CA SER A 101 20.25 3.22 -9.49
C SER A 101 20.68 4.61 -9.89
N THR A 102 21.55 4.67 -10.90
CA THR A 102 21.89 5.93 -11.56
C THR A 102 20.90 6.11 -12.69
N SER A 103 19.94 7.00 -12.51
CA SER A 103 18.94 7.27 -13.54
C SER A 103 19.38 8.46 -14.40
N ALA A 104 19.19 8.31 -15.71
CA ALA A 104 19.18 9.45 -16.61
C ALA A 104 17.86 10.18 -16.38
N LEU A 105 17.94 11.42 -15.92
CA LEU A 105 16.76 12.30 -15.94
C LEU A 105 16.63 12.82 -17.38
N ASP A 106 15.39 12.92 -17.88
CA ASP A 106 15.09 13.44 -19.23
C ASP A 106 15.61 14.86 -19.48
N VAL A 107 15.98 15.57 -18.41
CA VAL A 107 16.65 16.85 -18.52
C VAL A 107 18.15 16.59 -18.72
N GLU A 108 18.60 16.76 -19.96
CA GLU A 108 20.02 16.89 -20.35
C GLU A 108 20.90 15.64 -20.17
N SER A 109 20.32 14.43 -20.18
CA SER A 109 21.08 13.16 -20.02
C SER A 109 21.88 13.07 -18.70
N LEU A 110 21.50 13.86 -17.69
CA LEU A 110 22.17 13.91 -16.41
C LEU A 110 21.99 12.58 -15.66
N ARG A 111 23.11 11.96 -15.29
CA ARG A 111 23.16 10.67 -14.60
C ARG A 111 23.36 10.87 -13.10
N ILE A 112 22.27 10.81 -12.36
CA ILE A 112 22.27 11.05 -10.91
C ILE A 112 21.86 9.78 -10.18
N ARG A 113 22.60 9.44 -9.11
CA ARG A 113 22.25 8.28 -8.26
C ARG A 113 21.10 8.63 -7.32
N LEU A 114 20.00 7.90 -7.48
CA LEU A 114 18.79 8.03 -6.69
C LEU A 114 18.45 6.69 -6.03
N CYS A 115 17.85 6.74 -4.84
CA CYS A 115 17.31 5.54 -4.22
C CYS A 115 15.97 5.16 -4.85
N ASN A 116 15.58 3.89 -4.77
CA ASN A 116 14.38 3.38 -5.45
C ASN A 116 13.11 4.14 -5.02
N ALA A 117 12.98 4.50 -3.74
CA ALA A 117 11.88 5.32 -3.26
C ALA A 117 11.78 6.70 -3.95
N CYS A 118 12.93 7.37 -4.17
CA CYS A 118 12.95 8.66 -4.88
C CYS A 118 12.61 8.48 -6.36
N LEU A 119 13.13 7.43 -6.99
CA LEU A 119 12.83 7.10 -8.38
C LEU A 119 11.34 6.84 -8.59
N HIS A 120 10.74 6.02 -7.73
CA HIS A 120 9.31 5.74 -7.77
C HIS A 120 8.46 7.02 -7.74
N VAL A 121 8.79 7.97 -6.86
CA VAL A 121 8.08 9.27 -6.77
C VAL A 121 8.20 10.07 -8.07
N LEU A 122 9.37 10.05 -8.73
CA LEU A 122 9.60 10.76 -9.98
C LEU A 122 8.85 10.10 -11.14
N SER A 123 8.97 8.78 -11.28
CA SER A 123 8.30 7.99 -12.31
C SER A 123 6.78 8.07 -12.19
N ALA A 124 6.23 7.94 -10.98
CA ALA A 124 4.80 8.13 -10.73
C ALA A 124 4.33 9.55 -11.15
N ARG A 125 5.16 10.57 -10.99
CA ARG A 125 4.83 11.93 -11.41
C ARG A 125 4.88 12.12 -12.94
N LYS A 126 5.82 11.49 -13.64
CA LYS A 126 5.83 11.48 -15.12
C LYS A 126 4.54 10.86 -15.65
N ARG A 127 4.16 9.71 -15.09
CA ARG A 127 2.89 9.01 -15.39
C ARG A 127 1.66 9.90 -15.14
N LEU A 128 1.60 10.60 -13.99
CA LEU A 128 0.50 11.54 -13.69
C LEU A 128 0.42 12.73 -14.65
N ARG A 129 1.51 13.12 -15.32
CA ARG A 129 1.51 14.18 -16.34
C ARG A 129 1.13 13.67 -17.74
N GLY A 130 0.84 12.38 -17.89
CA GLY A 130 0.55 11.78 -19.19
C GLY A 130 1.77 11.69 -20.10
N GLU A 131 2.98 11.86 -19.58
CA GLU A 131 4.22 11.65 -20.35
C GLU A 131 4.36 10.16 -20.67
N THR A 132 4.67 9.83 -21.92
CA THR A 132 4.92 8.44 -22.34
C THR A 132 6.22 7.95 -21.69
N VAL A 133 6.09 6.95 -20.83
CA VAL A 133 7.22 6.34 -20.13
C VAL A 133 7.73 5.15 -20.94
N PRO A 134 9.04 5.04 -21.21
CA PRO A 134 9.60 3.87 -21.88
C PRO A 134 9.24 2.57 -21.16
N VAL A 135 8.92 1.50 -21.90
CA VAL A 135 8.57 0.19 -21.31
C VAL A 135 9.68 -0.34 -20.38
N ALA A 136 10.94 -0.03 -20.67
CA ALA A 136 12.08 -0.40 -19.85
C ALA A 136 12.00 0.18 -18.43
N GLU A 137 11.56 1.43 -18.28
CA GLU A 137 11.38 2.06 -16.95
C GLU A 137 10.26 1.35 -16.17
N LEU A 138 9.15 0.98 -16.83
CA LEU A 138 8.06 0.22 -16.19
C LEU A 138 8.54 -1.17 -15.74
N TYR A 139 9.37 -1.83 -16.56
CA TYR A 139 9.96 -3.12 -16.21
C TYR A 139 10.87 -3.01 -14.98
N GLU A 140 11.75 -2.02 -14.93
CA GLU A 140 12.62 -1.78 -13.77
C GLU A 140 11.80 -1.51 -12.51
N GLU A 141 10.71 -0.74 -12.63
CA GLU A 141 9.83 -0.42 -11.51
C GLU A 141 9.09 -1.67 -11.00
N ILE A 142 8.55 -2.49 -11.91
CA ILE A 142 7.97 -3.80 -11.57
C ILE A 142 9.01 -4.69 -10.88
N ALA A 143 10.22 -4.79 -11.43
CA ALA A 143 11.30 -5.60 -10.85
C ALA A 143 11.69 -5.10 -9.44
N ASN A 144 11.72 -3.78 -9.23
CA ASN A 144 11.98 -3.18 -7.94
C ASN A 144 10.91 -3.58 -6.91
N ILE A 145 9.64 -3.46 -7.25
CA ILE A 145 8.55 -3.83 -6.34
C ILE A 145 8.57 -5.32 -6.06
N LYS A 146 8.76 -6.17 -7.09
CA LYS A 146 8.90 -7.62 -6.92
C LYS A 146 10.01 -7.99 -5.92
N ARG A 147 11.15 -7.29 -5.95
CA ARG A 147 12.23 -7.48 -4.96
C ARG A 147 11.79 -7.12 -3.54
N HIS A 148 11.13 -5.98 -3.34
CA HIS A 148 10.64 -5.60 -2.00
C HIS A 148 9.58 -6.56 -1.48
N VAL A 149 8.69 -7.03 -2.35
CA VAL A 149 7.74 -8.10 -2.04
C VAL A 149 8.47 -9.36 -1.60
N HIS A 150 9.48 -9.81 -2.37
CA HIS A 150 10.29 -10.98 -2.05
C HIS A 150 10.99 -10.87 -0.69
N ASP A 151 11.50 -9.69 -0.34
CA ASP A 151 12.16 -9.44 0.95
C ASP A 151 11.16 -9.36 2.12
N THR A 152 9.92 -8.93 1.86
CA THR A 152 8.89 -8.71 2.90
C THR A 152 8.11 -10.00 3.23
N ILE A 153 7.90 -10.89 2.27
CA ILE A 153 7.15 -12.15 2.47
C ILE A 153 7.75 -13.03 3.59
N PRO A 154 9.07 -13.27 3.67
CA PRO A 154 9.66 -14.05 4.75
C PRO A 154 9.38 -13.45 6.12
N LEU A 155 9.47 -12.12 6.25
CA LEU A 155 9.18 -11.41 7.51
C LEU A 155 7.72 -11.56 7.91
N LEU A 156 6.79 -11.48 6.95
CA LEU A 156 5.39 -11.74 7.21
C LEU A 156 5.18 -13.20 7.68
N ARG A 157 5.76 -14.18 6.98
CA ARG A 157 5.63 -15.60 7.34
C ARG A 157 6.17 -15.87 8.75
N GLU A 158 7.36 -15.38 9.06
CA GLU A 158 7.99 -15.55 10.37
C GLU A 158 7.13 -14.94 11.50
N THR A 159 6.61 -13.73 11.30
CA THR A 159 5.75 -13.07 12.30
C THR A 159 4.41 -13.78 12.49
N ILE A 160 3.83 -14.35 11.43
CA ILE A 160 2.59 -15.14 11.49
C ILE A 160 2.83 -16.48 12.18
N ASP A 161 3.88 -17.21 11.82
CA ASP A 161 4.22 -18.50 12.42
C ASP A 161 4.53 -18.32 13.93
N ALA A 162 5.19 -17.22 14.31
CA ALA A 162 5.43 -16.89 15.72
C ALA A 162 4.12 -16.64 16.51
N LEU A 163 3.11 -16.01 15.90
CA LEU A 163 1.80 -15.79 16.52
C LEU A 163 1.05 -17.10 16.74
N GLU A 164 1.02 -17.97 15.73
CA GLU A 164 0.35 -19.28 15.82
C GLU A 164 1.03 -20.19 16.86
N ASN A 165 2.36 -20.26 16.86
CA ASN A 165 3.11 -21.07 17.84
C ASN A 165 2.91 -20.56 19.27
N SER A 166 2.84 -19.24 19.47
CA SER A 166 2.52 -18.65 20.78
C SER A 166 1.11 -19.04 21.23
N SER A 167 0.13 -19.00 20.31
CA SER A 167 -1.25 -19.41 20.61
C SER A 167 -1.37 -20.90 20.97
N ALA A 168 -0.60 -21.78 20.30
CA ALA A 168 -0.58 -23.21 20.58
C ALA A 168 0.06 -23.54 21.93
N ALA A 169 1.16 -22.86 22.29
CA ALA A 169 1.83 -23.04 23.59
C ALA A 169 0.98 -22.55 24.77
N VAL A 170 0.27 -21.42 24.60
CA VAL A 170 -0.70 -20.90 25.59
C VAL A 170 -1.88 -21.85 25.74
N SER A 171 -2.44 -22.34 24.62
CA SER A 171 -3.55 -23.31 24.64
C SER A 171 -3.17 -24.65 25.28
N SER A 172 -1.88 -25.01 25.29
CA SER A 172 -1.36 -26.23 25.91
C SER A 172 -0.90 -26.02 27.37
N GLY A 173 -1.05 -24.82 27.93
CA GLY A 173 -0.69 -24.51 29.32
C GLY A 173 0.81 -24.44 29.62
N PHE A 174 1.68 -24.43 28.60
CA PHE A 174 3.14 -24.44 28.79
C PHE A 174 3.75 -23.06 29.08
N ILE A 175 3.08 -21.96 28.67
CA ILE A 175 3.60 -20.59 28.81
C ILE A 175 2.45 -19.62 29.14
N VAL A 176 2.68 -18.65 30.03
CA VAL A 176 1.78 -17.49 30.26
C VAL A 176 1.97 -16.48 29.12
N ASP A 177 0.90 -16.11 28.42
CA ASP A 177 0.98 -15.19 27.26
C ASP A 177 1.68 -13.86 27.66
N ASP A 178 2.79 -13.56 26.99
CA ASP A 178 3.38 -12.23 27.04
C ASP A 178 2.56 -11.33 26.11
N GLU A 179 1.48 -10.80 26.67
CA GLU A 179 0.53 -9.88 26.02
C GLU A 179 1.26 -8.75 25.25
N ALA A 180 2.38 -8.25 25.78
CA ALA A 180 3.16 -7.19 25.15
C ALA A 180 3.90 -7.68 23.90
N ARG A 181 4.51 -8.87 23.95
CA ARG A 181 5.16 -9.51 22.79
C ARG A 181 4.13 -9.87 21.71
N SER A 182 3.03 -10.50 22.10
CA SER A 182 1.93 -10.88 21.19
C SER A 182 1.34 -9.65 20.49
N LYS A 183 1.11 -8.56 21.23
CA LYS A 183 0.66 -7.27 20.65
C LYS A 183 1.65 -6.68 19.65
N LYS A 184 2.96 -6.70 19.97
CA LYS A 184 4.01 -6.21 19.07
C LYS A 184 4.06 -7.03 17.78
N MET A 185 3.97 -8.36 17.89
CA MET A 185 4.00 -9.26 16.74
C MET A 185 2.78 -9.06 15.83
N ARG A 186 1.57 -8.90 16.40
CA ARG A 186 0.35 -8.55 15.64
C ARG A 186 0.50 -7.24 14.89
N ALA A 187 1.07 -6.22 15.53
CA ALA A 187 1.30 -4.92 14.90
C ALA A 187 2.28 -5.05 13.72
N LEU A 188 3.37 -5.80 13.89
CA LEU A 188 4.37 -6.03 12.84
C LEU A 188 3.77 -6.78 11.64
N ALA A 189 3.08 -7.89 11.88
CA ALA A 189 2.39 -8.68 10.85
C ALA A 189 1.33 -7.84 10.11
N THR A 190 0.58 -6.98 10.82
CA THR A 190 -0.38 -6.05 10.22
C THR A 190 0.31 -5.05 9.29
N THR A 191 1.46 -4.52 9.69
CA THR A 191 2.26 -3.61 8.86
C THR A 191 2.75 -4.32 7.60
N TYR A 192 3.40 -5.48 7.72
CA TYR A 192 3.89 -6.23 6.56
C TYR A 192 2.77 -6.62 5.58
N LYS A 193 1.61 -7.04 6.10
CA LYS A 193 0.42 -7.32 5.27
C LYS A 193 -0.02 -6.08 4.47
N LYS A 194 -0.14 -4.92 5.12
CA LYS A 194 -0.54 -3.67 4.46
C LYS A 194 0.49 -3.21 3.43
N ASP A 195 1.77 -3.36 3.73
CA ASP A 195 2.85 -3.01 2.79
C ASP A 195 2.79 -3.89 1.54
N LEU A 196 2.56 -5.20 1.69
CA LEU A 196 2.35 -6.12 0.57
C LEU A 196 1.12 -5.77 -0.27
N GLU A 197 -0.02 -5.47 0.37
CA GLU A 197 -1.23 -5.02 -0.32
C GLU A 197 -0.99 -3.75 -1.14
N ALA A 198 -0.28 -2.77 -0.57
CA ALA A 198 0.09 -1.55 -1.27
C ALA A 198 0.99 -1.83 -2.48
N MET A 199 2.01 -2.69 -2.32
CA MET A 199 2.89 -3.10 -3.42
C MET A 199 2.13 -3.84 -4.53
N PHE A 200 1.14 -4.66 -4.20
CA PHE A 200 0.31 -5.35 -5.21
C PHE A 200 -0.61 -4.39 -5.97
N ALA A 201 -1.18 -3.39 -5.28
CA ALA A 201 -1.93 -2.33 -5.93
C ALA A 201 -1.04 -1.55 -6.92
N GLU A 202 0.21 -1.26 -6.54
CA GLU A 202 1.19 -0.59 -7.39
C GLU A 202 1.59 -1.43 -8.61
N LEU A 203 1.86 -2.73 -8.43
CA LEU A 203 2.09 -3.66 -9.54
C LEU A 203 0.91 -3.70 -10.51
N THR A 204 -0.31 -3.67 -9.99
CA THR A 204 -1.53 -3.65 -10.81
C THR A 204 -1.61 -2.36 -11.64
N GLN A 205 -1.33 -1.21 -11.04
CA GLN A 205 -1.29 0.08 -11.74
C GLN A 205 -0.21 0.11 -12.83
N LEU A 206 0.96 -0.47 -12.56
CA LEU A 206 2.04 -0.59 -13.55
C LEU A 206 1.66 -1.50 -14.71
N CYS A 207 1.00 -2.62 -14.45
CA CYS A 207 0.47 -3.49 -15.50
C CYS A 207 -0.56 -2.75 -16.37
N GLN A 208 -1.47 -2.00 -15.74
CA GLN A 208 -2.44 -1.17 -16.47
C GLN A 208 -1.76 -0.10 -17.33
N ALA A 209 -0.69 0.54 -16.81
CA ALA A 209 0.09 1.50 -17.57
C ALA A 209 0.80 0.84 -18.77
N ALA A 210 1.43 -0.32 -18.57
CA ALA A 210 2.09 -1.08 -19.63
C ALA A 210 1.11 -1.51 -20.73
N SER A 211 -0.09 -1.96 -20.37
CA SER A 211 -1.14 -2.32 -21.34
C SER A 211 -1.66 -1.14 -22.18
N ARG A 212 -1.48 0.10 -21.71
CA ARG A 212 -1.91 1.32 -22.44
C ARG A 212 -0.82 1.90 -23.32
N LEU A 213 0.42 1.40 -23.24
CA LEU A 213 1.50 1.89 -24.07
C LEU A 213 1.24 1.54 -25.55
N PRO A 214 1.49 2.48 -26.48
CA PRO A 214 1.41 2.19 -27.91
C PRO A 214 2.46 1.14 -28.27
N THR A 215 2.09 0.19 -29.13
CA THR A 215 2.98 -0.86 -29.62
C THR A 215 3.16 -0.68 -31.12
N SER A 216 4.40 -0.58 -31.56
CA SER A 216 4.76 -0.37 -32.97
C SER A 216 5.06 -1.68 -33.69
N THR A 217 5.41 -2.74 -32.95
CA THR A 217 5.75 -4.06 -33.50
C THR A 217 5.01 -5.20 -32.80
N PRO A 218 4.78 -6.35 -33.46
CA PRO A 218 4.21 -7.55 -32.83
C PRO A 218 5.05 -8.06 -31.64
N MET A 219 6.38 -7.92 -31.71
CA MET A 219 7.30 -8.30 -30.64
C MET A 219 7.11 -7.42 -29.40
N GLU A 220 6.88 -6.12 -29.59
CA GLU A 220 6.61 -5.17 -28.50
C GLU A 220 5.26 -5.48 -27.82
N ALA A 221 4.22 -5.77 -28.61
CA ALA A 221 2.94 -6.21 -28.07
C ALA A 221 3.06 -7.53 -27.27
N GLN A 222 3.84 -8.49 -27.77
CA GLN A 222 4.12 -9.74 -27.06
C GLN A 222 4.89 -9.49 -25.75
N LEU A 223 5.89 -8.59 -25.77
CA LEU A 223 6.66 -8.21 -24.58
C LEU A 223 5.76 -7.60 -23.50
N HIS A 224 4.88 -6.66 -23.87
CA HIS A 224 3.93 -6.03 -22.95
C HIS A 224 2.97 -7.08 -22.37
N GLY A 225 2.43 -7.97 -23.20
CA GLY A 225 1.55 -9.05 -22.76
C GLY A 225 2.24 -10.02 -21.79
N ASN A 226 3.50 -10.38 -22.04
CA ASN A 226 4.30 -11.23 -21.16
C ASN A 226 4.60 -10.55 -19.82
N LEU A 227 4.91 -9.25 -19.83
CA LEU A 227 5.16 -8.46 -18.62
C LEU A 227 3.93 -8.43 -17.70
N VAL A 228 2.76 -8.16 -18.28
CA VAL A 228 1.48 -8.11 -17.55
C VAL A 228 1.13 -9.49 -17.00
N ARG A 229 1.18 -10.53 -17.83
CA ARG A 229 0.89 -11.91 -17.42
C ARG A 229 1.82 -12.38 -16.32
N GLY A 230 3.13 -12.28 -16.53
CA GLY A 230 4.13 -12.71 -15.55
C GLY A 230 4.12 -11.90 -14.25
N THR A 231 3.55 -10.69 -14.24
CA THR A 231 3.34 -9.92 -13.01
C THR A 231 2.05 -10.34 -12.30
N SER A 232 0.98 -10.61 -13.03
CA SER A 232 -0.26 -11.17 -12.49
C SER A 232 -0.01 -12.54 -11.84
N ASP A 233 0.67 -13.45 -12.55
CA ASP A 233 1.01 -14.79 -12.05
C ASP A 233 1.87 -14.72 -10.78
N TYR A 234 2.81 -13.77 -10.74
CA TYR A 234 3.63 -13.52 -9.56
C TYR A 234 2.79 -13.10 -8.35
N VAL A 235 1.87 -12.14 -8.51
CA VAL A 235 0.97 -11.71 -7.42
C VAL A 235 0.11 -12.87 -6.95
N GLN A 236 -0.46 -13.66 -7.87
CA GLN A 236 -1.28 -14.82 -7.54
C GLN A 236 -0.50 -15.89 -6.75
N SER A 237 0.79 -16.08 -7.05
CA SER A 237 1.64 -17.02 -6.30
C SER A 237 1.83 -16.66 -4.82
N ILE A 238 1.62 -15.38 -4.46
CA ILE A 238 1.83 -14.88 -3.09
C ILE A 238 0.51 -14.75 -2.33
N MET A 239 -0.62 -14.59 -3.01
CA MET A 239 -1.95 -14.45 -2.41
C MET A 239 -2.27 -15.46 -1.29
N PRO A 240 -1.89 -16.75 -1.38
CA PRO A 240 -2.11 -17.70 -0.29
C PRO A 240 -1.46 -17.29 1.04
N ALA A 241 -0.23 -16.76 1.02
CA ALA A 241 0.45 -16.30 2.22
C ALA A 241 -0.23 -15.07 2.83
N LEU A 242 -0.72 -14.16 1.99
CA LEU A 242 -1.44 -12.97 2.42
C LEU A 242 -2.82 -13.32 3.03
N ASN A 243 -3.52 -14.29 2.42
CA ASN A 243 -4.79 -14.80 2.92
C ASN A 243 -4.61 -15.51 4.26
N ARG A 244 -3.58 -16.35 4.41
CA ARG A 244 -3.24 -16.97 5.72
C ARG A 244 -3.00 -15.89 6.79
N ALA A 245 -2.19 -14.88 6.48
CA ALA A 245 -1.93 -13.79 7.41
C ALA A 245 -3.20 -13.04 7.81
N ALA A 246 -4.12 -12.80 6.87
CA ALA A 246 -5.42 -12.18 7.16
C ALA A 246 -6.25 -13.01 8.15
N THR A 247 -6.33 -14.33 7.93
CA THR A 247 -7.06 -15.26 8.81
C THR A 247 -6.48 -15.26 10.22
N VAL A 248 -5.16 -15.39 10.36
CA VAL A 248 -4.49 -15.43 11.67
C VAL A 248 -4.66 -14.13 12.45
N LEU A 249 -4.50 -12.98 11.77
CA LEU A 249 -4.71 -11.67 12.38
C LEU A 249 -6.16 -11.47 12.82
N ALA A 250 -7.13 -11.92 12.02
CA ALA A 250 -8.56 -11.84 12.36
C ALA A 250 -8.95 -12.74 13.54
N ALA A 251 -8.34 -13.93 13.66
CA ALA A 251 -8.51 -14.81 14.80
C ALA A 251 -8.01 -14.17 16.11
N HIS A 252 -6.79 -13.63 16.07
CA HIS A 252 -6.20 -12.95 17.21
C HIS A 252 -6.93 -11.65 17.59
N ALA A 253 -7.53 -10.94 16.63
CA ALA A 253 -8.35 -9.75 16.91
C ALA A 253 -9.66 -10.11 17.64
N ARG A 254 -10.17 -11.33 17.45
CA ARG A 254 -11.40 -11.83 18.09
C ARG A 254 -11.16 -12.59 19.40
N GLY A 255 -9.91 -12.71 19.84
CA GLY A 255 -9.56 -13.49 21.05
C GLY A 255 -9.84 -15.00 20.92
N LEU A 256 -10.08 -15.50 19.71
CA LEU A 256 -10.38 -16.90 19.44
C LEU A 256 -9.13 -17.59 18.92
N SER A 257 -8.65 -18.58 19.69
CA SER A 257 -7.65 -19.54 19.25
C SER A 257 -8.18 -20.29 18.03
N THR A 258 -7.44 -20.30 16.92
CA THR A 258 -7.78 -21.10 15.74
C THR A 258 -7.40 -22.56 15.99
N ALA A 259 -8.25 -23.27 16.72
CA ALA A 259 -8.32 -24.72 16.65
C ALA A 259 -9.56 -25.10 15.82
N SER A 260 -9.33 -25.79 14.71
CA SER A 260 -10.38 -26.32 13.83
C SER A 260 -11.21 -27.37 14.56
N SER A 261 -12.51 -27.15 14.75
CA SER A 261 -13.57 -28.19 14.80
C SER A 261 -14.98 -27.58 14.92
N ALA A 262 -15.95 -28.28 14.34
CA ALA A 262 -17.35 -27.92 14.08
C ALA A 262 -18.27 -27.94 15.35
N PRO A 263 -19.57 -27.58 15.26
CA PRO A 263 -20.27 -26.84 16.31
C PRO A 263 -21.02 -27.68 17.34
N SER A 264 -21.06 -27.17 18.58
CA SER A 264 -22.11 -27.47 19.56
C SER A 264 -22.42 -26.21 20.39
N ALA A 265 -23.69 -25.82 20.42
CA ALA A 265 -24.24 -24.64 21.10
C ALA A 265 -24.49 -24.91 22.61
N PRO A 266 -25.07 -23.95 23.38
CA PRO A 266 -24.33 -22.87 24.02
C PRO A 266 -24.43 -22.95 25.55
N ALA A 267 -23.42 -22.44 26.27
CA ALA A 267 -23.51 -22.21 27.70
C ALA A 267 -23.31 -20.72 28.00
N SER A 268 -24.27 -20.21 28.76
CA SER A 268 -24.52 -18.83 29.15
C SER A 268 -23.41 -18.29 30.06
N ALA A 269 -22.83 -17.14 29.69
CA ALA A 269 -22.12 -16.27 30.61
C ALA A 269 -22.25 -14.81 30.14
N THR A 270 -22.70 -13.95 31.03
CA THR A 270 -23.01 -12.54 30.82
C THR A 270 -21.76 -11.69 30.52
N PRO A 271 -21.77 -10.79 29.51
CA PRO A 271 -20.64 -9.92 29.21
C PRO A 271 -20.86 -8.50 29.76
N ASN A 272 -19.87 -8.00 30.52
CA ASN A 272 -19.64 -6.56 30.61
C ASN A 272 -18.62 -6.17 29.54
N GLY A 273 -19.11 -6.07 28.30
CA GLY A 273 -18.49 -5.48 27.11
C GLY A 273 -19.60 -4.84 26.27
N PRO A 274 -19.31 -4.05 25.21
CA PRO A 274 -20.38 -3.58 24.33
C PRO A 274 -21.20 -4.79 23.88
N SER A 275 -22.52 -4.75 24.06
CA SER A 275 -23.38 -5.94 23.84
C SER A 275 -23.12 -6.50 22.44
N ALA A 276 -23.26 -7.83 22.26
CA ALA A 276 -23.07 -8.47 20.96
C ALA A 276 -23.89 -7.78 19.84
N GLU A 277 -25.04 -7.20 20.20
CA GLU A 277 -25.88 -6.37 19.32
C GLU A 277 -25.20 -5.06 18.89
N ALA A 278 -24.46 -4.39 19.77
CA ALA A 278 -23.72 -3.17 19.43
C ALA A 278 -22.56 -3.47 18.46
N ALA A 279 -21.88 -4.61 18.64
CA ALA A 279 -20.84 -5.06 17.72
C ALA A 279 -21.41 -5.48 16.36
N ALA A 280 -22.55 -6.19 16.35
CA ALA A 280 -23.27 -6.57 15.13
C ALA A 280 -23.76 -5.33 14.36
N ARG A 281 -24.34 -4.35 15.06
CA ARG A 281 -24.77 -3.07 14.49
C ARG A 281 -23.60 -2.30 13.90
N ALA A 282 -22.46 -2.22 14.57
CA ALA A 282 -21.27 -1.54 14.06
C ALA A 282 -20.69 -2.23 12.80
N ALA A 283 -20.73 -3.57 12.74
CA ALA A 283 -20.33 -4.32 11.56
C ALA A 283 -21.27 -4.07 10.38
N LEU A 284 -22.57 -3.99 10.65
CA LEU A 284 -23.60 -3.69 9.65
C LEU A 284 -23.49 -2.23 9.15
N GLU A 285 -23.18 -1.27 10.02
CA GLU A 285 -22.87 0.12 9.63
C GLU A 285 -21.62 0.21 8.74
N MET A 286 -20.58 -0.56 9.04
CA MET A 286 -19.38 -0.62 8.20
C MET A 286 -19.66 -1.29 6.84
N HIS A 287 -20.52 -2.31 6.82
CA HIS A 287 -20.99 -2.92 5.58
C HIS A 287 -21.77 -1.92 4.72
N HIS A 288 -22.67 -1.16 5.33
CA HIS A 288 -23.42 -0.08 4.68
C HIS A 288 -22.51 0.97 4.04
N GLU A 289 -21.50 1.46 4.75
CA GLU A 289 -20.51 2.41 4.21
C GLU A 289 -19.76 1.84 3.00
N THR A 290 -19.45 0.54 3.04
CA THR A 290 -18.77 -0.15 1.94
C THR A 290 -19.64 -0.23 0.69
N LEU A 291 -20.93 -0.56 0.87
CA LEU A 291 -21.89 -0.65 -0.23
C LEU A 291 -22.10 0.71 -0.91
N ILE A 292 -22.22 1.81 -0.14
CA ILE A 292 -22.32 3.17 -0.71
C ILE A 292 -21.08 3.53 -1.52
N ALA A 293 -19.88 3.19 -1.02
CA ALA A 293 -18.64 3.44 -1.74
C ALA A 293 -18.57 2.66 -3.06
N GLN A 294 -18.97 1.39 -3.05
CA GLN A 294 -19.05 0.54 -4.25
C GLN A 294 -20.07 1.08 -5.26
N TYR A 295 -21.28 1.46 -4.81
CA TYR A 295 -22.31 2.07 -5.65
C TYR A 295 -21.80 3.34 -6.34
N THR A 296 -21.18 4.24 -5.58
CA THR A 296 -20.61 5.50 -6.10
C THR A 296 -19.52 5.23 -7.16
N GLN A 297 -18.69 4.20 -6.94
CA GLN A 297 -17.64 3.82 -7.87
C GLN A 297 -18.21 3.20 -9.15
N LEU A 298 -19.24 2.35 -9.05
CA LEU A 298 -19.93 1.81 -10.23
C LEU A 298 -20.64 2.91 -11.02
N ALA A 299 -21.27 3.88 -10.36
CA ALA A 299 -21.91 5.02 -11.03
C ALA A 299 -20.93 5.80 -11.93
N TYR A 300 -19.69 5.97 -11.45
CA TYR A 300 -18.62 6.57 -12.24
C TYR A 300 -18.25 5.71 -13.46
N PHE A 301 -18.12 4.38 -13.30
CA PHE A 301 -17.80 3.49 -14.41
C PHE A 301 -18.93 3.38 -15.45
N VAL A 302 -20.19 3.41 -15.02
CA VAL A 302 -21.35 3.49 -15.93
C VAL A 302 -21.28 4.78 -16.75
N HIS A 303 -20.96 5.92 -16.11
CA HIS A 303 -20.78 7.19 -16.81
C HIS A 303 -19.63 7.12 -17.83
N GLU A 304 -18.46 6.59 -17.45
CA GLU A 304 -17.33 6.42 -18.38
C GLU A 304 -17.65 5.48 -19.55
N ALA A 305 -18.30 4.34 -19.29
CA ALA A 305 -18.71 3.39 -20.32
C ALA A 305 -19.75 3.99 -21.28
N THR A 306 -20.65 4.84 -20.75
CA THR A 306 -21.64 5.59 -21.54
C THR A 306 -20.94 6.59 -22.48
N GLN A 307 -20.00 7.37 -21.96
CA GLN A 307 -19.19 8.31 -22.78
C GLN A 307 -18.37 7.58 -23.86
N ALA A 308 -17.84 6.41 -23.50
CA ALA A 308 -17.07 5.55 -24.41
C ALA A 308 -17.94 4.70 -25.38
N ARG A 309 -19.28 4.81 -25.31
CA ARG A 309 -20.23 4.06 -26.14
C ARG A 309 -20.08 2.53 -26.06
N ARG A 310 -19.64 2.00 -24.91
CA ARG A 310 -19.52 0.55 -24.66
C ARG A 310 -20.82 0.01 -24.06
N LEU A 311 -21.78 -0.31 -24.91
CA LEU A 311 -23.16 -0.61 -24.51
C LEU A 311 -23.28 -1.88 -23.64
N ASP A 312 -22.48 -2.91 -23.91
CA ASP A 312 -22.47 -4.15 -23.11
C ASP A 312 -21.92 -3.93 -21.70
N ASP A 313 -20.88 -3.08 -21.58
CA ASP A 313 -20.33 -2.67 -20.29
C ASP A 313 -21.34 -1.83 -19.50
N VAL A 314 -22.01 -0.86 -20.15
CA VAL A 314 -23.08 -0.07 -19.52
C VAL A 314 -24.17 -0.97 -18.97
N ARG A 315 -24.66 -1.93 -19.77
CA ARG A 315 -25.71 -2.85 -19.35
C ARG A 315 -25.30 -3.68 -18.13
N THR A 316 -24.09 -4.22 -18.15
CA THR A 316 -23.57 -5.07 -17.06
C THR A 316 -23.33 -4.26 -15.79
N LEU A 317 -22.73 -3.08 -15.93
CA LEU A 317 -22.40 -2.21 -14.79
C LEU A 317 -23.66 -1.59 -14.18
N SER A 318 -24.66 -1.21 -14.97
CA SER A 318 -25.94 -0.72 -14.47
C SER A 318 -26.72 -1.80 -13.71
N ALA A 319 -26.72 -3.06 -14.19
CA ALA A 319 -27.34 -4.16 -13.45
C ALA A 319 -26.68 -4.37 -12.08
N ASN A 320 -25.35 -4.37 -12.02
CA ASN A 320 -24.61 -4.47 -10.75
C ASN A 320 -24.85 -3.25 -9.84
N GLN A 321 -25.05 -2.07 -10.43
CA GLN A 321 -25.36 -0.85 -9.70
C GLN A 321 -26.76 -0.91 -9.07
N ASP A 322 -27.75 -1.48 -9.77
CA ASP A 322 -29.11 -1.70 -9.27
C ASP A 322 -29.14 -2.74 -8.13
N GLU A 323 -28.35 -3.81 -8.23
CA GLU A 323 -28.20 -4.80 -7.15
C GLU A 323 -27.61 -4.17 -5.88
N LEU A 324 -26.59 -3.32 -6.02
CA LEU A 324 -26.01 -2.58 -4.91
C LEU A 324 -27.01 -1.57 -4.30
N ALA A 325 -27.83 -0.91 -5.12
CA ALA A 325 -28.88 -0.02 -4.63
C ALA A 325 -29.91 -0.76 -3.76
N GLN A 326 -30.36 -1.93 -4.21
CA GLN A 326 -31.31 -2.77 -3.44
C GLN A 326 -30.70 -3.25 -2.13
N GLU A 327 -29.42 -3.63 -2.16
CA GLU A 327 -28.68 -4.06 -0.98
C GLU A 327 -28.48 -2.91 0.03
N ILE A 328 -28.18 -1.69 -0.44
CA ILE A 328 -28.12 -0.49 0.41
C ILE A 328 -29.46 -0.22 1.09
N VAL A 329 -30.57 -0.27 0.34
CA VAL A 329 -31.92 -0.08 0.89
C VAL A 329 -32.24 -1.11 1.97
N ARG A 330 -31.87 -2.38 1.74
CA ARG A 330 -32.07 -3.46 2.72
C ARG A 330 -31.29 -3.19 4.00
N VAL A 331 -30.00 -2.88 3.88
CA VAL A 331 -29.12 -2.63 5.03
C VAL A 331 -29.50 -1.35 5.77
N GLU A 332 -29.91 -0.26 5.09
CA GLU A 332 -30.43 0.95 5.76
C GLU A 332 -31.71 0.67 6.53
N THR A 333 -32.62 -0.12 5.95
CA THR A 333 -33.88 -0.50 6.60
C THR A 333 -33.61 -1.34 7.85
N GLU A 334 -32.62 -2.23 7.81
CA GLU A 334 -32.18 -3.03 8.95
C GLU A 334 -31.50 -2.16 10.05
N LEU A 335 -30.71 -1.15 9.66
CA LEU A 335 -30.01 -0.27 10.60
C LEU A 335 -30.91 0.81 11.23
N TYR A 336 -31.83 1.37 10.45
CA TYR A 336 -32.55 2.60 10.78
C TYR A 336 -34.08 2.47 10.73
N GLY A 337 -34.62 1.31 10.34
CA GLY A 337 -36.06 1.05 10.21
C GLY A 337 -36.69 1.64 8.93
N GLN A 338 -35.98 2.49 8.21
CA GLN A 338 -36.37 3.07 6.93
C GLN A 338 -35.13 3.45 6.13
N SER A 339 -35.21 3.34 4.80
CA SER A 339 -34.14 3.80 3.90
C SER A 339 -34.37 5.25 3.47
N THR A 340 -33.29 6.02 3.41
CA THR A 340 -33.27 7.38 2.84
C THR A 340 -32.52 7.45 1.51
N PHE A 341 -31.86 6.35 1.13
CA PHE A 341 -31.16 6.21 -0.12
C PHE A 341 -32.09 6.37 -1.32
N ARG A 342 -31.66 7.18 -2.28
CA ARG A 342 -32.33 7.35 -3.58
C ARG A 342 -31.29 7.06 -4.65
N ALA A 343 -31.59 6.06 -5.49
CA ALA A 343 -30.77 5.67 -6.63
C ALA A 343 -30.66 6.82 -7.64
#